data_AF-A0A535RHI6-F1
#
_entry.id   AF-A0A535RHI6-F1
#
_cell.length_a   1.000
_cell.length_b   1.000
_cell.length_c   1.000
_cell.angle_alpha   90.00
_cell.angle_beta   90.00
_cell.angle_gamma   90.00
#
_symmetry.space_group_name_H-M   'P 1'
#
loop_
_entity.id
_entity.type
_entity.pdbx_description
1 polymer ?
#
loop_
_entity_poly.entity_id
_entity_poly.type
_entity_poly.pdbx_seq_one_letter_code
_entity_poly.pdbx_strand_id
1 'polypeptide(L)'
;MTWSAGTSRRRSRCVRRRACGSSGTRSWLRRSSSRGCASTTRAPARNRARPCPRRAQAPVELIGVVEHPEIAICRIPPDPVQFQVMLGSLLGNGQLVGLPRQRRLRIAHRVERHGYVMWKYDRLGPFAAAAPAPRAGGLVGFETASHPIFDDLARVFANRFSRHDAIERLLRPLGLAVWLCDVGRLELDANAFSPAQRELALAS
;
A
#
# COMPACT_ATOMS: atom_id res chain seq x y z
N MET A 1 -3.36 58.70 19.53
CA MET A 1 -2.47 57.60 19.92
C MET A 1 -2.07 56.85 18.66
N THR A 2 -0.87 57.12 18.20
CA THR A 2 -0.26 56.63 16.96
C THR A 2 0.47 55.31 17.23
N TRP A 3 0.26 54.29 16.40
CA TRP A 3 1.05 53.06 16.42
C TRP A 3 1.85 52.94 15.13
N SER A 4 3.17 53.07 15.29
CA SER A 4 4.18 52.94 14.25
C SER A 4 4.57 51.48 14.01
N ALA A 5 5.04 51.25 12.79
CA ALA A 5 5.48 49.99 12.20
C ALA A 5 6.64 49.29 12.93
N GLY A 6 6.67 47.96 12.85
CA GLY A 6 7.81 47.12 13.19
C GLY A 6 8.07 46.09 12.10
N THR A 7 9.01 46.40 11.20
CA THR A 7 9.53 45.52 10.16
C THR A 7 10.58 44.56 10.74
N SER A 8 10.46 43.26 10.48
CA SER A 8 11.48 42.25 10.83
C SER A 8 11.98 41.54 9.56
N ARG A 9 13.18 41.91 9.13
CA ARG A 9 13.96 41.25 8.07
C ARG A 9 14.68 40.03 8.67
N ARG A 10 14.33 38.81 8.26
CA ARG A 10 15.18 37.63 8.47
C ARG A 10 16.02 37.33 7.22
N ARG A 11 17.33 37.30 7.43
CA ARG A 11 18.38 36.95 6.46
C ARG A 11 18.43 35.42 6.32
N SER A 12 18.26 34.91 5.11
CA SER A 12 18.50 33.50 4.78
C SER A 12 19.94 33.34 4.28
N ARG A 13 20.77 32.64 5.06
CA ARG A 13 22.13 32.24 4.65
C ARG A 13 22.03 31.06 3.68
N CYS A 14 22.63 31.27 2.51
CA CYS A 14 22.88 30.27 1.49
C CYS A 14 24.08 29.40 1.93
N VAL A 15 23.90 28.09 2.06
CA VAL A 15 25.01 27.13 2.19
C VAL A 15 24.98 26.21 0.99
N ARG A 16 26.10 26.18 0.27
CA ARG A 16 26.31 25.50 -1.01
C ARG A 16 27.48 24.52 -0.82
N ARG A 17 27.44 23.41 -1.58
CA ARG A 17 28.50 22.41 -1.86
C ARG A 17 28.66 21.32 -0.78
N ARG A 18 29.01 20.06 -1.06
CA ARG A 18 29.78 19.48 -2.19
C ARG A 18 29.28 18.07 -2.56
N ALA A 19 29.35 17.77 -3.86
CA ALA A 19 29.47 16.41 -4.39
C ALA A 19 30.94 15.98 -4.35
N CYS A 20 31.19 14.70 -4.06
CA CYS A 20 32.44 13.99 -4.38
C CYS A 20 32.06 12.59 -4.87
N GLY A 21 32.51 12.25 -6.07
CA GLY A 21 32.46 10.89 -6.62
C GLY A 21 33.76 10.12 -6.37
N SER A 22 33.75 8.83 -6.72
CA SER A 22 34.85 8.00 -7.27
C SER A 22 34.38 6.54 -7.21
N SER A 23 34.13 5.86 -8.35
CA SER A 23 35.07 5.14 -9.21
C SER A 23 35.79 3.97 -8.51
N GLY A 24 35.48 2.74 -8.94
CA GLY A 24 36.11 1.51 -8.47
C GLY A 24 35.73 0.29 -9.30
N THR A 25 36.24 0.23 -10.53
CA THR A 25 36.30 -0.97 -11.38
C THR A 25 37.30 -1.99 -10.81
N ARG A 26 37.03 -3.30 -10.95
CA ARG A 26 38.08 -4.31 -11.13
C ARG A 26 37.52 -5.63 -11.68
N SER A 27 37.89 -5.88 -12.94
CA SER A 27 37.79 -7.15 -13.65
C SER A 27 38.82 -8.15 -13.15
N TRP A 28 38.48 -9.43 -13.15
CA TRP A 28 39.46 -10.52 -13.14
C TRP A 28 39.15 -11.50 -14.27
N LEU A 29 39.87 -11.34 -15.38
CA LEU A 29 40.15 -12.44 -16.31
C LEU A 29 41.35 -13.21 -15.74
N ARG A 30 41.26 -14.54 -15.66
CA ARG A 30 42.43 -15.42 -15.59
C ARG A 30 42.30 -16.51 -16.66
N ARG A 31 43.23 -16.45 -17.61
CA ARG A 31 43.58 -17.49 -18.58
C ARG A 31 44.49 -18.53 -17.93
N SER A 32 44.42 -19.77 -18.41
CA SER A 32 45.52 -20.74 -18.60
C SER A 32 44.90 -21.95 -19.32
N SER A 33 45.15 -22.24 -20.60
CA SER A 33 46.34 -22.82 -21.25
C SER A 33 46.84 -24.12 -20.61
N SER A 34 46.69 -25.26 -21.30
CA SER A 34 47.72 -25.81 -22.22
C SER A 34 47.39 -27.24 -22.70
N ARG A 35 47.75 -27.50 -23.99
CA ARG A 35 48.38 -28.69 -24.63
C ARG A 35 47.88 -30.10 -24.21
N GLY A 36 47.58 -31.06 -25.07
CA GLY A 36 47.86 -31.32 -26.48
C GLY A 36 48.09 -32.84 -26.64
N CYS A 37 47.51 -33.49 -27.66
CA CYS A 37 48.03 -34.74 -28.24
C CYS A 37 47.17 -35.13 -29.46
N ALA A 38 47.83 -35.24 -30.60
CA ALA A 38 47.26 -35.81 -31.82
C ALA A 38 47.34 -37.34 -31.74
N SER A 39 46.25 -38.01 -32.08
CA SER A 39 46.28 -39.39 -32.56
C SER A 39 45.14 -39.64 -33.53
N THR A 40 45.47 -40.50 -34.47
CA THR A 40 44.93 -40.62 -35.81
C THR A 40 43.72 -41.57 -35.85
N THR A 41 42.90 -41.43 -36.89
CA THR A 41 42.09 -42.50 -37.51
C THR A 41 40.79 -42.90 -36.81
N ARG A 42 39.67 -42.39 -37.33
CA ARG A 42 38.63 -43.17 -38.07
C ARG A 42 37.38 -42.31 -38.18
N ALA A 43 36.92 -42.12 -39.41
CA ALA A 43 35.65 -41.47 -39.71
C ALA A 43 34.48 -42.25 -39.07
N PRO A 44 33.64 -41.62 -38.24
CA PRO A 44 32.35 -42.20 -37.90
C PRO A 44 31.39 -41.93 -39.07
N ALA A 45 30.70 -42.99 -39.48
CA ALA A 45 29.63 -42.95 -40.46
C ALA A 45 28.66 -41.81 -40.14
N ARG A 46 28.30 -41.03 -41.17
CA ARG A 46 27.24 -40.01 -41.12
C ARG A 46 25.92 -40.68 -40.74
N ASN A 47 25.65 -40.77 -39.44
CA ASN A 47 24.31 -40.98 -38.95
C ASN A 47 23.51 -39.71 -39.28
N ARG A 48 22.71 -39.78 -40.35
CA ARG A 48 21.67 -38.80 -40.65
C ARG A 48 20.67 -38.84 -39.50
N ALA A 49 20.92 -38.06 -38.46
CA ALA A 49 19.92 -37.75 -37.45
C ALA A 49 18.73 -37.14 -38.19
N ARG A 50 17.61 -37.87 -38.23
CA ARG A 50 16.34 -37.33 -38.69
C ARG A 50 16.04 -36.10 -37.83
N PRO A 51 15.77 -34.92 -38.40
CA PRO A 51 15.33 -33.78 -37.60
C PRO A 51 14.09 -34.20 -36.82
N CYS A 52 14.21 -34.18 -35.50
CA CYS A 52 13.08 -34.37 -34.60
C CYS A 52 12.03 -33.33 -35.00
N PRO A 53 10.77 -33.70 -35.31
CA PRO A 53 9.75 -32.71 -35.56
C PRO A 53 9.66 -31.85 -34.32
N ARG A 54 10.06 -30.58 -34.43
CA ARG A 54 9.76 -29.57 -33.42
C ARG A 54 8.26 -29.69 -33.17
N ARG A 55 7.87 -30.21 -31.99
CA ARG A 55 6.50 -30.12 -31.51
C ARG A 55 6.15 -28.65 -31.60
N ALA A 56 5.35 -28.28 -32.60
CA ALA A 56 4.71 -26.99 -32.63
C ALA A 56 3.95 -26.90 -31.32
N GLN A 57 4.38 -25.99 -30.44
CA GLN A 57 3.59 -25.66 -29.27
C GLN A 57 2.20 -25.28 -29.79
N ALA A 58 1.17 -25.95 -29.28
CA ALA A 58 -0.20 -25.62 -29.63
C ALA A 58 -0.38 -24.11 -29.43
N PRO A 59 -1.11 -23.41 -30.33
CA PRO A 59 -1.40 -22.01 -30.13
C PRO A 59 -2.03 -21.87 -28.75
N VAL A 60 -1.38 -21.08 -27.89
CA VAL A 60 -1.96 -20.68 -26.61
C VAL A 60 -3.20 -19.89 -26.97
N GLU A 61 -4.38 -20.49 -26.79
CA GLU A 61 -5.62 -19.72 -26.73
C GLU A 61 -5.47 -18.75 -25.57
N LEU A 62 -5.13 -17.51 -25.91
CA LEU A 62 -5.29 -16.38 -25.01
C LEU A 62 -6.79 -16.30 -24.72
N ILE A 63 -7.21 -16.88 -23.61
CA ILE A 63 -8.51 -16.57 -23.02
C ILE A 63 -8.47 -15.07 -22.78
N GLY A 64 -9.12 -14.33 -23.68
CA GLY A 64 -9.31 -12.90 -23.51
C GLY A 64 -9.99 -12.71 -22.18
N VAL A 65 -9.30 -12.12 -21.21
CA VAL A 65 -9.91 -11.79 -19.93
C VAL A 65 -11.05 -10.83 -20.26
N VAL A 66 -12.28 -11.32 -20.16
CA VAL A 66 -13.50 -10.66 -20.64
C VAL A 66 -13.68 -9.28 -20.00
N GLU A 67 -13.12 -9.07 -18.81
CA GLU A 67 -13.07 -7.78 -18.12
C GLU A 67 -11.74 -7.60 -17.37
N HIS A 68 -11.16 -6.40 -17.43
CA HIS A 68 -9.96 -6.08 -16.65
C HIS A 68 -10.26 -6.27 -15.14
N PRO A 69 -9.38 -6.91 -14.35
CA PRO A 69 -9.64 -7.26 -12.95
C PRO A 69 -10.06 -6.07 -12.08
N GLU A 70 -9.56 -4.87 -12.40
CA GLU A 70 -9.98 -3.62 -11.73
C GLU A 70 -11.49 -3.31 -11.89
N ILE A 71 -12.08 -3.67 -13.03
CA ILE A 71 -13.51 -3.49 -13.32
C ILE A 71 -14.34 -4.55 -12.58
N ALA A 72 -13.84 -5.78 -12.50
CA ALA A 72 -14.50 -6.85 -11.76
C ALA A 72 -14.59 -6.56 -10.25
N ILE A 73 -13.52 -6.02 -9.66
CA ILE A 73 -13.48 -5.65 -8.23
C ILE A 73 -14.54 -4.60 -7.88
N CYS A 74 -14.87 -3.68 -8.79
CA CYS A 74 -15.89 -2.66 -8.57
C CYS A 74 -17.31 -3.21 -8.32
N ARG A 75 -17.55 -4.49 -8.61
CA ARG A 75 -18.85 -5.16 -8.48
C ARG A 75 -18.96 -6.00 -7.21
N ILE A 76 -17.86 -6.26 -6.52
CA ILE A 76 -17.84 -7.14 -5.35
C ILE A 76 -18.04 -6.27 -4.10
N PRO A 77 -19.18 -6.39 -3.39
CA PRO A 77 -19.36 -5.66 -2.15
C PRO A 77 -18.32 -6.12 -1.12
N PRO A 78 -17.72 -5.22 -0.33
CA PRO A 78 -16.83 -5.62 0.73
C PRO A 78 -17.59 -6.43 1.79
N ASP A 79 -16.94 -7.46 2.31
CA ASP A 79 -17.48 -8.22 3.42
C ASP A 79 -17.58 -7.33 4.70
N PRO A 80 -18.30 -7.77 5.75
CA PRO A 80 -18.45 -6.97 6.95
C PRO A 80 -17.13 -6.58 7.64
N VAL A 81 -16.10 -7.43 7.60
CA VAL A 81 -14.79 -7.15 8.19
C VAL A 81 -14.08 -6.06 7.38
N GLN A 82 -14.05 -6.21 6.06
CA GLN A 82 -13.46 -5.24 5.13
C GLN A 82 -14.14 -3.88 5.26
N PHE A 83 -15.48 -3.87 5.30
CA PHE A 83 -16.25 -2.65 5.50
C PHE A 83 -15.88 -1.94 6.81
N GLN A 84 -15.75 -2.68 7.92
CA GLN A 84 -15.34 -2.10 9.20
C GLN A 84 -13.90 -1.55 9.17
N VAL A 85 -12.98 -2.22 8.48
CA VAL A 85 -11.61 -1.71 8.30
C VAL A 85 -11.61 -0.43 7.46
N MET A 86 -12.42 -0.36 6.39
CA MET A 86 -12.57 0.85 5.57
C MET A 86 -13.20 2.00 6.37
N LEU A 87 -14.32 1.75 7.05
CA LEU A 87 -15.05 2.74 7.84
C LEU A 87 -14.20 3.29 8.99
N GLY A 88 -13.57 2.40 9.77
CA GLY A 88 -12.69 2.78 10.87
C GLY A 88 -11.46 3.57 10.38
N SER A 89 -10.91 3.20 9.23
CA SER A 89 -9.79 3.96 8.63
C SER A 89 -10.22 5.37 8.23
N LEU A 90 -11.40 5.53 7.63
CA LEU A 90 -11.93 6.85 7.23
C LEU A 90 -12.28 7.76 8.40
N LEU A 91 -12.70 7.18 9.53
CA LEU A 91 -12.92 7.94 10.76
C LEU A 91 -11.60 8.43 11.38
N GLY A 92 -10.51 7.71 11.12
CA GLY A 92 -9.15 8.02 11.56
C GLY A 92 -8.33 8.78 10.52
N ASN A 93 -7.27 8.16 10.02
CA ASN A 93 -6.27 8.81 9.16
C ASN A 93 -6.39 8.42 7.67
N GLY A 94 -7.35 7.58 7.32
CA GLY A 94 -7.65 7.22 5.94
C GLY A 94 -8.24 8.40 5.17
N GLN A 95 -7.91 8.50 3.88
CA GLN A 95 -8.38 9.60 3.04
C GLN A 95 -9.10 9.06 1.81
N LEU A 96 -10.25 9.64 1.47
CA LEU A 96 -10.84 9.44 0.15
C LEU A 96 -10.15 10.38 -0.84
N VAL A 97 -9.62 9.81 -1.92
CA VAL A 97 -8.94 10.54 -2.99
C VAL A 97 -9.60 10.23 -4.33
N GLY A 98 -9.49 11.16 -5.28
CA GLY A 98 -10.09 11.03 -6.61
C GLY A 98 -11.44 11.75 -6.75
N LEU A 99 -11.90 11.81 -8.00
CA LEU A 99 -13.18 12.40 -8.38
C LEU A 99 -14.34 11.46 -8.05
N PRO A 100 -15.60 11.94 -7.99
CA PRO A 100 -16.77 11.06 -7.88
C PRO A 100 -16.73 9.92 -8.91
N ARG A 101 -17.13 8.71 -8.52
CA ARG A 101 -17.04 7.45 -9.32
C ARG A 101 -15.63 6.92 -9.57
N GLN A 102 -14.60 7.66 -9.16
CA GLN A 102 -13.19 7.25 -9.22
C GLN A 102 -12.54 7.32 -7.84
N ARG A 103 -13.35 7.34 -6.78
CA ARG A 103 -12.88 7.49 -5.41
C ARG A 103 -12.16 6.23 -4.97
N ARG A 104 -11.03 6.43 -4.28
CA ARG A 104 -10.19 5.40 -3.70
C ARG A 104 -9.97 5.72 -2.23
N LEU A 105 -9.81 4.69 -1.41
CA LEU A 105 -9.31 4.84 -0.05
C LEU A 105 -7.78 4.82 -0.07
N ARG A 106 -7.18 5.91 0.34
CA ARG A 106 -5.75 6.02 0.63
C ARG A 106 -5.51 5.72 2.10
N ILE A 107 -4.61 4.77 2.35
CA ILE A 107 -4.09 4.46 3.67
C ILE A 107 -2.61 4.78 3.66
N ALA A 108 -2.19 5.68 4.54
CA ALA A 108 -0.79 6.03 4.71
C ALA A 108 -0.51 6.30 6.19
N HIS A 109 0.54 5.69 6.72
CA HIS A 109 1.03 5.92 8.08
C HIS A 109 2.54 6.16 8.05
N ARG A 110 3.12 6.66 9.15
CA ARG A 110 4.57 6.74 9.28
C ARG A 110 5.21 5.36 9.20
N VAL A 111 6.46 5.30 8.72
CA VAL A 111 7.18 4.04 8.48
C VAL A 111 7.26 3.13 9.71
N GLU A 112 7.26 3.67 10.93
CA GLU A 112 7.29 2.90 12.18
C GLU A 112 6.03 2.04 12.36
N ARG A 113 4.92 2.41 11.69
CA ARG A 113 3.65 1.67 11.70
C ARG A 113 3.50 0.75 10.48
N HIS A 114 4.59 0.38 9.81
CA HIS A 114 4.57 -0.51 8.65
C HIS A 114 3.75 -1.80 8.90
N GLY A 115 3.94 -2.46 10.04
CA GLY A 115 3.19 -3.67 10.38
C GLY A 115 1.67 -3.45 10.41
N TYR A 116 1.22 -2.27 10.84
CA TYR A 116 -0.20 -1.93 10.85
C TYR A 116 -0.74 -1.62 9.45
N VAL A 117 0.09 -1.01 8.59
CA VAL A 117 -0.25 -0.83 7.16
C VAL A 117 -0.38 -2.18 6.47
N MET A 118 0.54 -3.11 6.73
CA MET A 118 0.48 -4.47 6.22
C MET A 118 -0.76 -5.20 6.72
N TRP A 119 -1.10 -5.10 8.01
CA TRP A 119 -2.34 -5.68 8.53
C TRP A 119 -3.58 -5.17 7.80
N LYS A 120 -3.68 -3.86 7.50
CA LYS A 120 -4.79 -3.31 6.71
C LYS A 120 -4.76 -3.82 5.27
N TYR A 121 -3.58 -3.96 4.69
CA TYR A 121 -3.42 -4.52 3.35
C TYR A 121 -3.87 -5.98 3.28
N ASP A 122 -3.54 -6.81 4.27
CA ASP A 122 -3.97 -8.21 4.30
C ASP A 122 -5.50 -8.34 4.37
N ARG A 123 -6.18 -7.41 5.05
CA ARG A 123 -7.65 -7.38 5.10
C ARG A 123 -8.28 -6.82 3.82
N LEU A 124 -7.66 -5.81 3.21
CA LEU A 124 -8.21 -5.08 2.06
C LEU A 124 -7.58 -5.50 0.73
N GLY A 125 -6.76 -6.56 0.71
CA GLY A 125 -6.01 -7.04 -0.44
C GLY A 125 -6.85 -7.17 -1.72
N PRO A 126 -8.06 -7.75 -1.68
CA PRO A 126 -8.94 -7.83 -2.85
C PRO A 126 -9.32 -6.48 -3.45
N PHE A 127 -9.27 -5.41 -2.65
CA PHE A 127 -9.55 -4.04 -3.07
C PHE A 127 -8.29 -3.22 -3.30
N ALA A 128 -7.08 -3.73 -3.00
CA ALA A 128 -5.86 -2.94 -3.11
C ALA A 128 -5.41 -2.82 -4.57
N ALA A 129 -5.12 -1.59 -5.03
CA ALA A 129 -4.63 -1.37 -6.39
C ALA A 129 -3.14 -1.76 -6.54
N ALA A 130 -2.38 -1.66 -5.44
CA ALA A 130 -0.98 -2.04 -5.38
C ALA A 130 -0.60 -2.43 -3.96
N ALA A 131 0.52 -3.15 -3.82
CA ALA A 131 1.12 -3.44 -2.53
C ALA A 131 1.55 -2.14 -1.81
N PRO A 132 1.65 -2.15 -0.47
CA PRO A 132 2.13 -1.00 0.28
C PRO A 132 3.55 -0.59 -0.15
N ALA A 133 3.72 0.70 -0.40
CA ALA A 133 4.99 1.26 -0.86
C ALA A 133 5.36 2.51 -0.06
N PRO A 134 6.66 2.85 0.05
CA PRO A 134 7.11 4.11 0.60
C PRO A 134 6.51 5.30 -0.16
N ARG A 135 6.19 6.36 0.56
CA ARG A 135 5.63 7.62 0.07
C ARG A 135 6.42 8.79 0.64
N ALA A 136 6.27 9.96 0.01
CA ALA A 136 6.92 11.18 0.46
C ALA A 136 6.60 11.48 1.93
N GLY A 137 7.57 12.09 2.64
CA GLY A 137 7.40 12.47 4.05
C GLY A 137 7.55 11.31 5.05
N GLY A 138 8.27 10.24 4.70
CA GLY A 138 8.51 9.11 5.60
C GLY A 138 7.27 8.26 5.86
N LEU A 139 6.32 8.27 4.91
CA LEU A 139 5.09 7.50 4.99
C LEU A 139 5.24 6.18 4.24
N VAL A 140 4.45 5.18 4.64
CA VAL A 140 4.25 3.94 3.91
C VAL A 140 2.76 3.66 3.82
N GLY A 141 2.32 3.15 2.68
CA GLY A 141 0.88 2.98 2.46
C GLY A 141 0.53 2.41 1.10
N PHE A 142 -0.76 2.15 0.92
CA PHE A 142 -1.34 1.73 -0.36
C PHE A 142 -2.60 2.54 -0.66
N GLU A 143 -3.17 2.31 -1.83
CA GLU A 143 -4.49 2.81 -2.22
C GLU A 143 -5.33 1.64 -2.70
N THR A 144 -6.64 1.74 -2.51
CA THR A 144 -7.57 0.79 -3.11
C THR A 144 -7.78 1.07 -4.61
N ALA A 145 -8.29 0.08 -5.32
CA ALA A 145 -9.03 0.29 -6.56
C ALA A 145 -10.20 1.24 -6.30
N SER A 146 -10.66 1.90 -7.37
CA SER A 146 -11.87 2.70 -7.31
C SER A 146 -13.06 1.79 -6.98
N HIS A 147 -13.97 2.23 -6.11
CA HIS A 147 -15.14 1.42 -5.75
C HIS A 147 -16.36 2.30 -5.43
N PRO A 148 -17.58 1.96 -5.89
CA PRO A 148 -18.79 2.75 -5.64
C PRO A 148 -19.07 3.01 -4.16
N ILE A 149 -18.70 2.08 -3.28
CA ILE A 149 -18.84 2.26 -1.82
C ILE A 149 -18.14 3.50 -1.29
N PHE A 150 -17.04 3.94 -1.92
CA PHE A 150 -16.33 5.14 -1.51
C PHE A 150 -17.10 6.40 -1.88
N ASP A 151 -17.98 6.35 -2.88
CA ASP A 151 -18.92 7.44 -3.17
C ASP A 151 -20.09 7.49 -2.18
N ASP A 152 -20.56 6.33 -1.71
CA ASP A 152 -21.54 6.26 -0.62
C ASP A 152 -20.95 6.81 0.68
N LEU A 153 -19.75 6.35 1.04
CA LEU A 153 -19.04 6.80 2.25
C LEU A 153 -18.68 8.28 2.17
N ALA A 154 -18.25 8.80 1.02
CA ALA A 154 -18.01 10.23 0.87
C ALA A 154 -19.25 11.08 1.16
N ARG A 155 -20.45 10.63 0.75
CA ARG A 155 -21.71 11.32 1.08
C ARG A 155 -21.99 11.28 2.58
N VAL A 156 -21.78 10.13 3.21
CA VAL A 156 -21.92 9.98 4.67
C VAL A 156 -20.99 10.93 5.43
N PHE A 157 -19.74 11.07 4.98
CA PHE A 157 -18.74 11.91 5.63
C PHE A 157 -18.78 13.41 5.26
N ALA A 158 -19.54 13.78 4.22
CA ALA A 158 -19.67 15.18 3.80
C ALA A 158 -20.48 16.05 4.78
N ASN A 159 -21.36 15.44 5.58
CA ASN A 159 -22.20 16.13 6.55
C ASN A 159 -21.99 15.57 7.97
N ARG A 160 -21.88 16.47 8.96
CA ARG A 160 -21.68 16.10 10.38
C ARG A 160 -22.81 15.22 10.93
N PHE A 161 -24.05 15.46 10.51
CA PHE A 161 -25.21 14.73 11.01
C PHE A 161 -25.25 13.30 10.45
N SER A 162 -25.01 13.14 9.13
CA SER A 162 -24.91 11.81 8.51
C SER A 162 -23.74 11.01 9.02
N ARG A 163 -22.64 11.68 9.38
CA ARG A 163 -21.50 11.03 10.05
C ARG A 163 -21.89 10.45 11.41
N HIS A 164 -22.65 11.18 12.22
CA HIS A 164 -23.10 10.70 13.52
C HIS A 164 -24.02 9.48 13.38
N ASP A 165 -25.03 9.57 12.52
CA ASP A 165 -25.95 8.45 12.24
C ASP A 165 -25.19 7.20 11.75
N ALA A 166 -24.20 7.39 10.87
CA ALA A 166 -23.36 6.29 10.41
C ALA A 166 -22.50 5.69 11.53
N ILE A 167 -21.98 6.50 12.46
CA ILE A 167 -21.25 5.98 13.63
C ILE A 167 -22.19 5.13 14.50
N GLU A 168 -23.37 5.63 14.82
CA GLU A 168 -24.33 4.91 15.67
C GLU A 168 -24.82 3.61 15.03
N ARG A 169 -25.09 3.62 13.73
CA ARG A 169 -25.76 2.51 13.05
C ARG A 169 -24.81 1.51 12.43
N LEU A 170 -23.67 1.98 11.89
CA LEU A 170 -22.79 1.17 11.06
C LEU A 170 -21.48 0.80 11.76
N LEU A 171 -21.03 1.56 12.75
CA LEU A 171 -19.79 1.24 13.44
C LEU A 171 -19.99 0.01 14.32
N ARG A 172 -19.02 -0.90 14.24
CA ARG A 172 -18.94 -2.12 15.06
C ARG A 172 -17.59 -2.15 15.78
N PRO A 173 -17.39 -3.04 16.78
CA PRO A 173 -16.18 -3.04 17.60
C PRO A 173 -14.87 -3.05 16.80
N LEU A 174 -14.81 -3.79 15.69
CA LEU A 174 -13.64 -3.80 14.81
C LEU A 174 -13.36 -2.42 14.19
N GLY A 175 -14.37 -1.75 13.64
CA GLY A 175 -14.20 -0.42 13.05
C GLY A 175 -13.80 0.62 14.09
N LEU A 176 -14.34 0.52 15.31
CA LEU A 176 -13.94 1.34 16.44
C LEU A 176 -12.47 1.09 16.82
N ALA A 177 -12.02 -0.16 16.88
CA ALA A 177 -10.63 -0.49 17.16
C ALA A 177 -9.69 0.10 16.10
N VAL A 178 -10.02 -0.02 14.82
CA VAL A 178 -9.24 0.58 13.72
C VAL A 178 -9.20 2.11 13.85
N TRP A 179 -10.34 2.74 14.18
CA TRP A 179 -10.41 4.19 14.38
C TRP A 179 -9.52 4.64 15.54
N LEU A 180 -9.60 3.97 16.69
CA LEU A 180 -8.77 4.25 17.87
C LEU A 180 -7.27 4.08 17.56
N CYS A 181 -6.91 2.98 16.88
CA CYS A 181 -5.54 2.75 16.44
C CYS A 181 -5.05 3.84 15.49
N ASP A 182 -5.89 4.42 14.64
CA ASP A 182 -5.48 5.47 13.70
C ASP A 182 -5.25 6.82 14.41
N VAL A 183 -6.15 7.23 15.29
CA VAL A 183 -6.11 8.55 15.94
C VAL A 183 -5.12 8.59 17.10
N GLY A 184 -4.85 7.46 17.75
CA GLY A 184 -3.76 7.32 18.72
C GLY A 184 -3.86 8.21 19.97
N ARG A 185 -5.01 8.81 20.25
CA ARG A 185 -5.26 9.57 21.48
C ARG A 185 -6.17 8.78 22.39
N LEU A 186 -5.58 7.89 23.16
CA LEU A 186 -6.21 7.30 24.34
C LEU A 186 -5.52 7.91 25.55
N GLU A 187 -5.97 9.09 25.96
CA GLU A 187 -5.88 9.46 27.37
C GLU A 187 -7.11 8.85 28.04
N LEU A 188 -6.92 7.65 28.59
CA LEU A 188 -7.95 6.99 29.38
C LEU A 188 -7.98 7.65 30.75
N ASP A 189 -8.82 8.66 30.91
CA ASP A 189 -9.14 9.17 32.24
C ASP A 189 -10.11 8.20 32.91
N ALA A 190 -9.68 7.58 34.01
CA ALA A 190 -10.50 6.68 34.81
C ALA A 190 -11.83 7.35 35.26
N ASN A 191 -11.84 8.67 35.42
CA ASN A 191 -13.03 9.42 35.83
C ASN A 191 -14.05 9.60 34.69
N ALA A 192 -13.63 9.42 33.43
CA ALA A 192 -14.53 9.49 32.27
C ALA A 192 -15.36 8.20 32.08
N PHE A 193 -14.98 7.11 32.75
CA PHE A 193 -15.74 5.87 32.74
C PHE A 193 -16.88 5.89 33.76
N SER A 194 -18.00 5.25 33.41
CA SER A 194 -19.05 5.01 34.39
C SER A 194 -18.53 4.10 35.51
N PRO A 195 -19.08 4.18 36.74
CA PRO A 195 -18.65 3.33 37.85
C PRO A 195 -18.63 1.83 37.49
N ALA A 196 -19.67 1.36 36.78
CA ALA A 196 -19.76 -0.03 36.32
C ALA A 196 -18.66 -0.42 35.32
N GLN A 197 -18.26 0.48 34.43
CA GLN A 197 -17.17 0.24 33.48
C GLN A 197 -15.80 0.20 34.17
N ARG A 198 -15.61 1.00 35.23
CA ARG A 198 -14.39 0.96 36.04
C ARG A 198 -14.22 -0.34 36.79
N GLU A 199 -15.29 -0.82 37.42
CA GLU A 199 -15.26 -2.11 38.15
C GLU A 199 -14.91 -3.27 37.21
N LEU A 200 -15.49 -3.30 36.01
CA LEU A 200 -15.17 -4.29 34.98
C LEU A 200 -13.72 -4.22 34.49
N ALA A 201 -13.17 -3.02 34.31
CA ALA A 201 -11.79 -2.83 33.85
C ALA A 201 -10.74 -3.17 34.93
N LEU A 202 -11.10 -3.10 36.22
CA LEU A 202 -10.23 -3.42 37.35
C LEU A 202 -10.34 -4.89 37.80
N ALA A 203 -11.36 -5.60 37.33
CA ALA A 203 -11.60 -7.01 37.66
C ALA A 203 -10.88 -8.02 36.73
N SER A 204 -10.10 -7.52 35.76
CA SER A 204 -9.31 -8.30 34.78
C SER A 204 -7.82 -8.05 34.94
#